data_AF-A0A414LD07-F1
#
_entry.id   AF-A0A414LD07-F1
#
_cell.length_a   1.000
_cell.length_b   1.000
_cell.length_c   1.000
_cell.angle_alpha   90.00
_cell.angle_beta   90.00
_cell.angle_gamma   90.00
#
_symmetry.space_group_name_H-M   'P 1'
#
loop_
_entity.id
_entity.type
_entity.pdbx_description
1 polymer ?
#
loop_
_entity_poly.entity_id
_entity_poly.type
_entity_poly.pdbx_seq_one_letter_code
_entity_poly.pdbx_strand_id
1 'polypeptide(L)'
;MNKRFLNALLFGAVVLSTGTFTSCNNDDVDDLKSRVSVIEVAIDDIKTQLGKALMTGASITKVDENNGTYTLTLSDGQKIVIKPGGGNISIVVTDTEAIITIEGEKYVLPLGALVNSLIYSPETMDGIVEIGSTATTVNFLARPALKSLDGAEFTIAESHVLTRAADGEQFKVSGDVTLEGDFIKVPIKALGEAEAGKTYAVSLQLNLKGTIIGSNYFTVKVSDDFSSIAEDLGGVTIKADYNPQDLADGFKEMTIKGSDLLVALNFKDLFSELPANAEFVVASGSKQPGGEAQEKQELLSKSLKKDGTWAFSERPGTSFNGNADRKGFLINVLANDVVKAKIYVCINDELANLDFVSGFNEEYEGEWGGRQKSLPLGAQEIDIQKTFTNWEEDYAEITHRGKSFLENWAGANYQVQTADGDNVIYCDGTTLVMTDIAKKYAQLSRGIYWYFRGISILVPEAYGKWMNPATGKEVNGGDEILGGFNDDREHPELYEATFAKYAGVTMDPKTAKIKLNDTYTGYGFRFAIAAIYEYAYGWKKLHKADQFGFFFFNRRVMPEGTTIPE
;
A
#
# COMPACT_ATOMS: atom_id res chain seq x y z
N MET A 1 -15.01 9.90 0.60
CA MET A 1 -16.41 9.59 0.22
C MET A 1 -17.20 9.34 1.50
N ASN A 2 -18.01 10.30 1.95
CA ASN A 2 -18.77 10.19 3.20
C ASN A 2 -20.14 9.56 2.93
N LYS A 3 -20.31 8.28 3.26
CA LYS A 3 -21.63 7.64 3.28
C LYS A 3 -22.26 7.86 4.66
N ARG A 4 -23.06 8.91 4.79
CA ARG A 4 -23.93 9.10 5.97
C ARG A 4 -25.14 8.18 5.84
N PHE A 5 -25.12 7.04 6.53
CA PHE A 5 -26.33 6.23 6.73
C PHE A 5 -27.10 6.77 7.94
N LEU A 6 -28.14 7.58 7.70
CA LEU A 6 -29.13 7.92 8.72
C LEU A 6 -30.21 6.82 8.74
N ASN A 7 -30.13 5.90 9.71
CA ASN A 7 -31.28 5.08 10.11
C ASN A 7 -31.84 5.63 11.42
N ALA A 8 -32.67 6.67 11.32
CA ALA A 8 -33.48 7.14 12.44
C ALA A 8 -34.79 6.36 12.45
N LEU A 9 -34.95 5.43 13.38
CA LEU A 9 -36.20 4.71 13.59
C LEU A 9 -36.97 5.40 14.72
N LEU A 10 -38.01 6.15 14.36
CA LEU A 10 -38.95 6.79 15.30
C LEU A 10 -40.21 5.92 15.35
N PHE A 11 -40.43 5.19 16.45
CA PHE A 11 -41.66 4.41 16.62
C PHE A 11 -42.76 5.28 17.27
N GLY A 12 -43.76 5.65 16.46
CA GLY A 12 -44.94 6.38 16.90
C GLY A 12 -46.03 5.48 17.49
N ALA A 13 -46.81 6.03 18.42
CA ALA A 13 -47.93 5.39 19.12
C ALA A 13 -49.04 4.90 18.17
N VAL A 14 -49.59 3.71 18.45
CA VAL A 14 -50.73 3.14 17.69
C VAL A 14 -52.03 3.85 18.07
N VAL A 15 -52.62 4.55 17.09
CA VAL A 15 -54.00 5.05 17.10
C VAL A 15 -54.94 3.87 16.83
N LEU A 16 -55.84 3.59 17.78
CA LEU A 16 -56.90 2.58 17.67
C LEU A 16 -57.90 2.95 16.57
N SER A 17 -57.95 2.17 15.49
CA SER A 17 -58.98 2.29 14.46
C SER A 17 -60.30 1.68 14.95
N THR A 18 -61.37 2.42 14.70
CA THR A 18 -62.75 2.10 15.03
C THR A 18 -63.25 0.83 14.33
N GLY A 19 -63.62 -0.19 15.09
CA GLY A 19 -64.28 -1.41 14.60
C GLY A 19 -64.55 -2.43 15.71
N THR A 20 -65.67 -2.25 16.43
CA THR A 20 -66.44 -3.23 17.25
C THR A 20 -65.68 -4.22 18.15
N PHE A 21 -65.82 -4.00 19.46
CA PHE A 21 -65.42 -4.90 20.55
C PHE A 21 -66.03 -6.30 20.42
N THR A 22 -65.17 -7.33 20.47
CA THR A 22 -65.50 -8.69 20.91
C THR A 22 -64.60 -8.99 22.11
N SER A 23 -65.16 -9.46 23.21
CA SER A 23 -64.53 -9.60 24.53
C SER A 23 -63.27 -10.47 24.55
N CYS A 24 -62.19 -9.98 25.16
CA CYS A 24 -61.06 -10.79 25.62
C CYS A 24 -61.20 -11.08 27.12
N ASN A 25 -60.89 -12.31 27.53
CA ASN A 25 -60.97 -12.81 28.92
C ASN A 25 -59.84 -12.21 29.79
N ASN A 26 -59.98 -12.29 31.13
CA ASN A 26 -58.97 -11.84 32.09
C ASN A 26 -57.59 -12.51 31.92
N ASP A 27 -57.53 -13.71 31.33
CA ASP A 27 -56.28 -14.45 31.09
C ASP A 27 -55.32 -13.70 30.14
N ASP A 28 -55.86 -12.91 29.19
CA ASP A 28 -55.06 -12.13 28.24
C ASP A 28 -54.33 -10.96 28.93
N VAL A 29 -54.88 -10.43 30.02
CA VAL A 29 -54.32 -9.29 30.77
C VAL A 29 -53.16 -9.71 31.67
N ASP A 30 -53.23 -10.90 32.27
CA ASP A 30 -52.15 -11.41 33.12
C ASP A 30 -50.96 -11.92 32.30
N ASP A 31 -51.19 -12.48 31.09
CA ASP A 31 -50.12 -12.77 30.11
C ASP A 31 -49.41 -11.48 29.67
N LEU A 32 -50.18 -10.41 29.37
CA LEU A 32 -49.63 -9.10 29.01
C LEU A 32 -48.75 -8.51 30.13
N LYS A 33 -49.18 -8.56 31.40
CA LYS A 33 -48.38 -8.08 32.54
C LYS A 33 -47.09 -8.88 32.72
N SER A 34 -47.14 -10.19 32.58
CA SER A 34 -45.95 -11.06 32.65
C SER A 34 -44.94 -10.70 31.56
N ARG A 35 -45.41 -10.51 30.32
CA ARG A 35 -44.56 -10.13 29.18
C ARG A 35 -43.94 -8.73 29.33
N VAL A 36 -44.65 -7.78 29.92
CA VAL A 36 -44.11 -6.43 30.23
C VAL A 36 -43.00 -6.52 31.29
N SER A 37 -43.21 -7.27 32.38
CA SER A 37 -42.20 -7.45 33.42
C SER A 37 -40.92 -8.12 32.90
N VAL A 38 -41.03 -9.08 31.99
CA VAL A 38 -39.86 -9.71 31.34
C VAL A 38 -39.07 -8.72 30.47
N ILE A 39 -39.76 -7.77 29.81
CA ILE A 39 -39.13 -6.73 28.99
C ILE A 39 -38.39 -5.71 29.87
N GLU A 40 -38.98 -5.27 30.99
CA GLU A 40 -38.35 -4.34 31.93
C GLU A 40 -37.02 -4.88 32.48
N VAL A 41 -37.00 -6.16 32.89
CA VAL A 41 -35.78 -6.82 33.39
C VAL A 41 -34.69 -6.89 32.31
N ALA A 42 -35.05 -7.15 31.06
CA ALA A 42 -34.09 -7.21 29.96
C ALA A 42 -33.49 -5.83 29.63
N ILE A 43 -34.28 -4.75 29.76
CA ILE A 43 -33.82 -3.37 29.58
C ILE A 43 -32.82 -2.99 30.67
N ASP A 44 -33.11 -3.32 31.95
CA ASP A 44 -32.22 -3.02 33.08
C ASP A 44 -30.88 -3.76 33.00
N ASP A 45 -30.88 -5.00 32.50
CA ASP A 45 -29.64 -5.75 32.26
C ASP A 45 -28.79 -5.08 31.18
N ILE A 46 -29.39 -4.63 30.08
CA ILE A 46 -28.67 -3.89 29.02
C ILE A 46 -28.08 -2.59 29.57
N LYS A 47 -28.85 -1.80 30.33
CA LYS A 47 -28.33 -0.57 30.98
C LYS A 47 -27.15 -0.86 31.90
N THR A 48 -27.22 -1.95 32.67
CA THR A 48 -26.14 -2.38 33.55
C THR A 48 -24.87 -2.78 32.78
N GLN A 49 -25.02 -3.52 31.68
CA GLN A 49 -23.90 -3.92 30.82
C GLN A 49 -23.26 -2.72 30.13
N LEU A 50 -24.07 -1.78 29.61
CA LEU A 50 -23.57 -0.53 29.02
C LEU A 50 -22.89 0.36 30.06
N GLY A 51 -23.45 0.49 31.26
CA GLY A 51 -22.85 1.20 32.37
C GLY A 51 -21.49 0.63 32.77
N LYS A 52 -21.37 -0.70 32.87
CA LYS A 52 -20.06 -1.36 33.08
C LYS A 52 -19.07 -1.07 31.96
N ALA A 53 -19.50 -1.17 30.71
CA ALA A 53 -18.64 -0.89 29.56
C ALA A 53 -18.09 0.55 29.58
N LEU A 54 -18.92 1.53 29.96
CA LEU A 54 -18.48 2.92 30.15
C LEU A 54 -17.48 3.05 31.30
N MET A 55 -17.75 2.41 32.44
CA MET A 55 -16.87 2.46 33.61
C MET A 55 -15.50 1.81 33.36
N THR A 56 -15.44 0.76 32.54
CA THR A 56 -14.18 0.07 32.18
C THR A 56 -13.47 0.67 30.97
N GLY A 57 -14.10 1.64 30.29
CA GLY A 57 -13.56 2.27 29.08
C GLY A 57 -13.58 1.35 27.85
N ALA A 58 -14.49 0.37 27.81
CA ALA A 58 -14.65 -0.56 26.70
C ALA A 58 -15.03 0.14 25.39
N SER A 59 -14.36 -0.26 24.31
CA SER A 59 -14.70 0.06 22.93
C SER A 59 -15.44 -1.09 22.28
N ILE A 60 -16.20 -0.77 21.23
CA ILE A 60 -16.83 -1.77 20.38
C ILE A 60 -15.85 -2.13 19.26
N THR A 61 -15.46 -3.40 19.22
CA THR A 61 -14.58 -3.95 18.16
C THR A 61 -15.36 -4.51 16.99
N LYS A 62 -16.64 -4.86 17.19
CA LYS A 62 -17.53 -5.36 16.15
C LYS A 62 -18.99 -5.09 16.47
N VAL A 63 -19.76 -4.73 15.45
CA VAL A 63 -21.23 -4.66 15.49
C VAL A 63 -21.78 -5.63 14.46
N ASP A 64 -22.52 -6.65 14.90
CA ASP A 64 -23.31 -7.51 14.03
C ASP A 64 -24.79 -7.16 14.18
N GLU A 65 -25.46 -6.84 13.07
CA GLU A 65 -26.90 -6.60 13.02
C GLU A 65 -27.57 -7.72 12.21
N ASN A 66 -28.60 -8.33 12.79
CA ASN A 66 -29.42 -9.34 12.10
C ASN A 66 -30.87 -9.23 12.57
N ASN A 67 -31.76 -8.88 11.64
CA ASN A 67 -33.21 -8.75 11.87
C ASN A 67 -33.53 -7.86 13.08
N GLY A 68 -32.83 -6.73 13.25
CA GLY A 68 -33.05 -5.78 14.35
C GLY A 68 -32.47 -6.23 15.70
N THR A 69 -31.78 -7.38 15.77
CA THR A 69 -30.95 -7.74 16.92
C THR A 69 -29.53 -7.26 16.70
N TYR A 70 -29.03 -6.42 17.60
CA TYR A 70 -27.65 -5.95 17.59
C TYR A 70 -26.81 -6.78 18.56
N THR A 71 -25.68 -7.31 18.08
CA THR A 71 -24.66 -7.91 18.93
C THR A 71 -23.41 -7.03 18.90
N LEU A 72 -23.16 -6.33 20.00
CA LEU A 72 -21.98 -5.49 20.18
C LEU A 72 -20.88 -6.35 20.83
N THR A 73 -19.75 -6.51 20.15
CA THR A 73 -18.57 -7.16 20.72
C THR A 73 -17.64 -6.09 21.28
N LEU A 74 -17.38 -6.14 22.58
CA LEU A 74 -16.52 -5.19 23.29
C LEU A 74 -15.06 -5.63 23.25
N SER A 75 -14.15 -4.69 23.48
CA SER A 75 -12.70 -4.93 23.49
C SER A 75 -12.19 -5.84 24.62
N ASP A 76 -12.98 -6.03 25.67
CA ASP A 76 -12.69 -7.00 26.74
C ASP A 76 -13.19 -8.44 26.43
N GLY A 77 -13.78 -8.63 25.24
CA GLY A 77 -14.37 -9.87 24.76
C GLY A 77 -15.84 -10.10 25.14
N GLN A 78 -16.43 -9.21 25.95
CA GLN A 78 -17.85 -9.32 26.30
C GLN A 78 -18.75 -9.00 25.11
N LYS A 79 -19.97 -9.55 25.12
CA LYS A 79 -20.98 -9.29 24.09
C LYS A 79 -22.23 -8.73 24.74
N ILE A 80 -22.69 -7.59 24.23
CA ILE A 80 -23.98 -7.01 24.59
C ILE A 80 -24.95 -7.33 23.46
N VAL A 81 -26.00 -8.10 23.76
CA VAL A 81 -27.03 -8.48 22.78
C VAL A 81 -28.29 -7.66 23.04
N ILE A 82 -28.63 -6.80 22.08
CA ILE A 82 -29.81 -5.94 22.12
C ILE A 82 -30.83 -6.52 21.14
N LYS A 83 -31.88 -7.14 21.66
CA LYS A 83 -32.96 -7.76 20.85
C LYS A 83 -34.09 -6.76 20.57
N PRO A 84 -34.82 -6.92 19.46
CA PRO A 84 -36.02 -6.14 19.20
C PRO A 84 -37.13 -6.56 20.19
N GLY A 85 -37.54 -5.65 21.05
CA GLY A 85 -38.62 -5.90 22.00
C GLY A 85 -39.08 -4.63 22.72
N GLY A 86 -40.31 -4.20 22.44
CA GLY A 86 -41.23 -3.40 23.27
C GLY A 86 -40.83 -2.02 23.83
N GLY A 87 -39.56 -1.74 24.08
CA GLY A 87 -39.08 -0.50 24.68
C GLY A 87 -38.51 0.50 23.67
N ASN A 88 -38.43 1.77 24.06
CA ASN A 88 -37.81 2.83 23.26
C ASN A 88 -36.27 2.69 23.29
N ILE A 89 -35.72 1.77 22.49
CA ILE A 89 -34.29 1.61 22.27
C ILE A 89 -33.95 2.08 20.86
N SER A 90 -32.95 2.95 20.72
CA SER A 90 -32.38 3.33 19.42
C SER A 90 -30.86 3.17 19.44
N ILE A 91 -30.29 2.75 18.32
CA ILE A 91 -28.85 2.58 18.16
C ILE A 91 -28.43 3.32 16.90
N VAL A 92 -27.52 4.27 17.06
CA VAL A 92 -26.89 4.99 15.95
C VAL A 92 -25.41 4.66 15.96
N VAL A 93 -24.96 3.93 14.94
CA VAL A 93 -23.54 3.62 14.75
C VAL A 93 -22.98 4.62 13.75
N THR A 94 -21.91 5.30 14.15
CA THR A 94 -21.12 6.20 13.31
C THR A 94 -19.78 5.55 12.96
N ASP A 95 -18.92 6.27 12.23
CA ASP A 95 -17.58 5.80 11.91
C ASP A 95 -16.67 5.67 13.16
N THR A 96 -17.04 6.33 14.28
CA THR A 96 -16.18 6.44 15.47
C THR A 96 -16.84 5.99 16.78
N GLU A 97 -18.16 5.86 16.82
CA GLU A 97 -18.90 5.56 18.06
C GLU A 97 -20.28 4.94 17.80
N ALA A 98 -20.74 4.12 18.75
CA ALA A 98 -22.12 3.68 18.84
C ALA A 98 -22.82 4.47 19.94
N ILE A 99 -23.92 5.10 19.55
CA ILE A 99 -24.82 5.81 20.43
C ILE A 99 -26.02 4.90 20.67
N ILE A 100 -26.14 4.35 21.87
CA ILE A 100 -27.29 3.56 22.30
C ILE A 100 -28.16 4.43 23.20
N THR A 101 -29.41 4.66 22.79
CA THR A 101 -30.39 5.40 23.60
C THR A 101 -31.44 4.42 24.12
N ILE A 102 -31.62 4.35 25.44
CA ILE A 102 -32.62 3.49 26.09
C ILE A 102 -33.49 4.38 26.94
N GLU A 103 -34.79 4.46 26.62
CA GLU A 103 -35.76 5.29 27.38
C GLU A 103 -35.34 6.76 27.53
N GLY A 104 -34.57 7.29 26.57
CA GLY A 104 -34.05 8.66 26.58
C GLY A 104 -32.68 8.83 27.23
N GLU A 105 -32.14 7.80 27.89
CA GLU A 105 -30.77 7.81 28.43
C GLU A 105 -29.76 7.40 27.34
N LYS A 106 -28.68 8.17 27.17
CA LYS A 106 -27.70 8.00 26.09
C LYS A 106 -26.41 7.36 26.60
N TYR A 107 -26.04 6.22 26.02
CA TYR A 107 -24.77 5.53 26.22
C TYR A 107 -23.92 5.68 24.95
N VAL A 108 -22.71 6.22 25.08
CA VAL A 108 -21.81 6.46 23.94
C VAL A 108 -20.55 5.63 24.13
N LEU A 109 -20.37 4.62 23.28
CA LEU A 109 -19.19 3.75 23.30
C LEU A 109 -18.37 3.98 22.02
N PRO A 110 -17.06 4.23 22.12
CA PRO A 110 -16.22 4.40 20.94
C PRO A 110 -16.13 3.09 20.14
N LEU A 111 -16.12 3.19 18.81
CA LEU A 111 -15.71 2.09 17.93
C LEU A 111 -14.18 2.16 17.77
N GLY A 112 -13.50 1.03 17.89
CA GLY A 112 -12.05 1.03 17.73
C GLY A 112 -11.35 -0.18 18.32
N ALA A 113 -10.05 -0.01 18.57
CA ALA A 113 -9.13 -1.07 18.93
C ALA A 113 -9.41 -1.73 20.30
N LEU A 114 -8.73 -2.84 20.55
CA LEU A 114 -8.79 -3.59 21.82
C LEU A 114 -8.36 -2.76 23.05
N VAL A 115 -7.61 -1.68 22.84
CA VAL A 115 -7.18 -0.71 23.86
C VAL A 115 -7.30 0.69 23.25
N ASN A 116 -7.80 1.64 24.01
CA ASN A 116 -7.99 3.03 23.58
C ASN A 116 -7.00 4.01 24.22
N SER A 117 -6.41 3.65 25.37
CA SER A 117 -5.39 4.47 26.02
C SER A 117 -4.35 3.61 26.72
N LEU A 118 -3.10 4.04 26.67
CA LEU A 118 -2.01 3.53 27.48
C LEU A 118 -1.60 4.63 28.47
N ILE A 119 -1.52 4.33 29.76
CA ILE A 119 -1.26 5.34 30.79
C ILE A 119 -0.08 4.87 31.64
N TYR A 120 0.97 5.69 31.75
CA TYR A 120 2.05 5.45 32.69
C TYR A 120 1.51 5.45 34.12
N SER A 121 1.87 4.43 34.89
CA SER A 121 1.50 4.28 36.30
C SER A 121 2.75 4.36 37.17
N PRO A 122 3.02 5.50 37.82
CA PRO A 122 4.20 5.71 38.65
C PRO A 122 4.47 4.60 39.66
N GLU A 123 5.72 4.16 39.71
CA GLU A 123 6.23 3.27 40.77
C GLU A 123 6.57 4.04 42.05
N THR A 124 6.91 5.31 41.90
CA THR A 124 7.38 6.20 42.97
C THR A 124 6.42 7.38 43.16
N MET A 125 6.45 7.97 44.36
CA MET A 125 5.58 9.08 44.73
C MET A 125 5.89 10.38 43.93
N ASP A 126 7.13 10.56 43.49
CA ASP A 126 7.56 11.68 42.65
C ASP A 126 7.28 11.46 41.15
N GLY A 127 6.95 10.23 40.75
CA GLY A 127 6.66 9.86 39.37
C GLY A 127 7.87 9.85 38.44
N ILE A 128 9.09 9.87 38.99
CA ILE A 128 10.33 9.87 38.23
C ILE A 128 10.89 8.44 38.16
N VAL A 129 11.10 7.94 36.95
CA VAL A 129 11.79 6.67 36.70
C VAL A 129 13.29 6.92 36.71
N GLU A 130 14.03 6.34 37.65
CA GLU A 130 15.49 6.39 37.67
C GLU A 130 16.08 5.23 36.84
N ILE A 131 16.88 5.54 35.82
CA ILE A 131 17.50 4.54 34.94
C ILE A 131 19.03 4.67 34.99
N GLY A 132 19.71 3.55 35.25
CA GLY A 132 21.16 3.39 35.13
C GLY A 132 21.55 2.57 33.91
N SER A 133 22.68 1.85 33.98
CA SER A 133 23.17 1.04 32.85
C SER A 133 22.38 -0.26 32.59
N THR A 134 21.47 -0.63 33.49
CA THR A 134 20.60 -1.81 33.36
C THR A 134 19.15 -1.40 33.08
N ALA A 135 18.38 -2.28 32.45
CA ALA A 135 16.98 -2.01 32.17
C ALA A 135 16.18 -1.89 33.48
N THR A 136 15.29 -0.90 33.53
CA THR A 136 14.38 -0.65 34.65
C THR A 136 12.96 -0.94 34.21
N THR A 137 12.17 -1.60 35.06
CA THR A 137 10.78 -1.90 34.74
C THR A 137 9.89 -0.69 34.98
N VAL A 138 9.10 -0.34 33.97
CA VAL A 138 8.14 0.77 34.01
C VAL A 138 6.72 0.23 33.77
N ASN A 139 5.77 0.67 34.58
CA ASN A 139 4.41 0.16 34.63
C ASN A 139 3.46 1.02 33.82
N PHE A 140 2.60 0.36 33.06
CA PHE A 140 1.56 1.00 32.27
C PHE A 140 0.21 0.33 32.50
N LEU A 141 -0.86 1.11 32.37
CA LEU A 141 -2.24 0.65 32.38
C LEU A 141 -2.83 0.85 30.99
N ALA A 142 -3.29 -0.25 30.39
CA ALA A 142 -4.15 -0.19 29.22
C ALA A 142 -5.61 0.03 29.65
N ARG A 143 -6.37 0.82 28.88
CA ARG A 143 -7.83 0.91 29.03
C ARG A 143 -8.53 0.60 27.70
N PRO A 144 -9.38 -0.44 27.66
CA PRO A 144 -9.59 -1.44 28.72
C PRO A 144 -8.33 -2.21 29.11
N ALA A 145 -8.34 -2.80 30.31
CA ALA A 145 -7.25 -3.64 30.78
C ALA A 145 -7.06 -4.84 29.83
N LEU A 146 -5.81 -5.11 29.49
CA LEU A 146 -5.45 -6.26 28.66
C LEU A 146 -5.52 -7.55 29.49
N LYS A 147 -6.00 -8.63 28.88
CA LYS A 147 -5.96 -9.99 29.45
C LYS A 147 -4.80 -10.82 28.92
N SER A 148 -4.18 -10.38 27.81
CA SER A 148 -3.05 -11.02 27.16
C SER A 148 -2.24 -9.96 26.38
N LEU A 149 -0.93 -10.22 26.22
CA LEU A 149 -0.01 -9.43 25.40
C LEU A 149 0.24 -10.08 24.02
N ASP A 150 -0.55 -11.09 23.63
CA ASP A 150 -0.37 -11.78 22.34
C ASP A 150 -0.50 -10.82 21.15
N GLY A 151 0.59 -10.67 20.39
CA GLY A 151 0.66 -9.75 19.25
C GLY A 151 0.77 -8.27 19.65
N ALA A 152 1.20 -7.99 20.89
CA ALA A 152 1.59 -6.68 21.34
C ALA A 152 3.09 -6.44 21.10
N GLU A 153 3.42 -5.30 20.51
CA GLU A 153 4.78 -4.82 20.36
C GLU A 153 4.92 -3.47 21.07
N PHE A 154 6.02 -3.28 21.79
CA PHE A 154 6.28 -2.07 22.56
C PHE A 154 7.56 -1.41 22.09
N THR A 155 7.49 -0.11 21.78
CA THR A 155 8.63 0.70 21.34
C THR A 155 8.60 2.05 22.05
N ILE A 156 9.75 2.71 22.18
CA ILE A 156 9.75 4.13 22.60
C ILE A 156 9.22 4.96 21.43
N ALA A 157 8.20 5.78 21.69
CA ALA A 157 7.60 6.62 20.66
C ALA A 157 8.42 7.90 20.47
N GLU A 158 8.79 8.52 21.59
CA GLU A 158 9.58 9.75 21.63
C GLU A 158 10.32 9.87 22.95
N SER A 159 11.51 10.49 22.90
CA SER A 159 12.21 11.00 24.08
C SER A 159 12.90 12.33 23.79
N HIS A 160 12.87 13.26 24.75
CA HIS A 160 13.60 14.52 24.67
C HIS A 160 13.99 15.04 26.06
N VAL A 161 15.06 15.82 26.16
CA VAL A 161 15.43 16.47 27.42
C VAL A 161 14.37 17.52 27.75
N LEU A 162 13.98 17.63 29.02
CA LEU A 162 12.97 18.59 29.48
C LEU A 162 13.28 20.06 29.14
N THR A 163 14.52 20.36 28.72
CA THR A 163 14.98 21.71 28.34
C THR A 163 15.40 21.84 26.86
N ARG A 164 15.48 20.74 26.08
CA ARG A 164 15.85 20.73 24.64
C ARG A 164 15.61 19.36 23.99
N ALA A 165 15.19 19.30 22.73
CA ALA A 165 15.24 18.06 21.95
C ALA A 165 16.71 17.64 21.71
N ALA A 166 17.06 16.39 22.05
CA ALA A 166 18.34 15.79 21.73
C ALA A 166 18.17 14.88 20.49
N ASP A 167 19.13 14.91 19.58
CA ASP A 167 19.10 14.15 18.33
C ASP A 167 19.64 12.73 18.54
N GLY A 168 18.76 11.72 18.63
CA GLY A 168 19.14 10.30 18.76
C GLY A 168 18.09 9.46 19.48
N GLU A 169 18.20 8.12 19.46
CA GLU A 169 17.38 7.25 20.33
C GLU A 169 18.05 7.16 21.70
N GLN A 170 17.45 7.76 22.73
CA GLN A 170 18.02 7.74 24.09
C GLN A 170 17.57 6.53 24.91
N PHE A 171 16.43 5.93 24.57
CA PHE A 171 15.85 4.81 25.33
C PHE A 171 15.28 3.76 24.40
N LYS A 172 15.23 2.51 24.87
CA LYS A 172 14.51 1.42 24.21
C LYS A 172 13.82 0.50 25.20
N VAL A 173 12.85 -0.26 24.71
CA VAL A 173 12.34 -1.44 25.42
C VAL A 173 13.39 -2.56 25.30
N SER A 174 13.83 -3.12 26.42
CA SER A 174 14.94 -4.06 26.49
C SER A 174 14.69 -5.17 27.51
N GLY A 175 14.05 -6.24 27.05
CA GLY A 175 13.68 -7.41 27.85
C GLY A 175 12.23 -7.83 27.58
N ASP A 176 11.77 -8.84 28.29
CA ASP A 176 10.41 -9.35 28.14
C ASP A 176 9.40 -8.41 28.81
N VAL A 177 8.39 -7.99 28.05
CA VAL A 177 7.24 -7.25 28.57
C VAL A 177 6.27 -8.26 29.19
N THR A 178 5.83 -8.00 30.41
CA THR A 178 4.95 -8.91 31.15
C THR A 178 3.66 -8.24 31.58
N LEU A 179 2.62 -9.04 31.81
CA LEU A 179 1.35 -8.59 32.36
C LEU A 179 1.21 -9.15 33.78
N GLU A 180 1.22 -8.27 34.78
CA GLU A 180 1.06 -8.62 36.18
C GLU A 180 -0.17 -7.90 36.76
N GLY A 181 -1.26 -8.65 36.94
CA GLY A 181 -2.56 -8.03 37.27
C GLY A 181 -3.03 -7.15 36.11
N ASP A 182 -3.38 -5.90 36.42
CA ASP A 182 -3.78 -4.92 35.41
C ASP A 182 -2.58 -4.15 34.80
N PHE A 183 -1.37 -4.35 35.33
CA PHE A 183 -0.17 -3.62 34.91
C PHE A 183 0.59 -4.33 33.80
N ILE A 184 0.92 -3.58 32.77
CA ILE A 184 1.89 -3.94 31.75
C ILE A 184 3.25 -3.45 32.24
N LYS A 185 4.16 -4.39 32.47
CA LYS A 185 5.52 -4.15 32.95
C LYS A 185 6.49 -4.15 31.80
N VAL A 186 7.04 -2.99 31.49
CA VAL A 186 7.87 -2.74 30.32
C VAL A 186 9.31 -2.44 30.77
N PRO A 187 10.30 -3.30 30.47
CA PRO A 187 11.68 -3.02 30.80
C PRO A 187 12.24 -1.99 29.82
N ILE A 188 12.65 -0.82 30.33
CA ILE A 188 13.21 0.29 29.56
C ILE A 188 14.68 0.46 29.92
N LYS A 189 15.55 0.62 28.92
CA LYS A 189 17.00 0.79 29.07
C LYS A 189 17.45 2.10 28.42
N ALA A 190 18.36 2.81 29.08
CA ALA A 190 19.06 3.97 28.52
C ALA A 190 20.15 3.52 27.52
N LEU A 191 20.31 4.30 26.45
CA LEU A 191 21.23 4.06 25.36
C LEU A 191 22.41 5.04 25.37
N GLY A 192 23.35 4.83 24.46
CA GLY A 192 24.56 5.65 24.24
C GLY A 192 24.33 7.17 24.19
N GLU A 193 23.19 7.58 23.64
CA GLU A 193 22.80 8.98 23.45
C GLU A 193 22.13 9.60 24.69
N ALA A 194 21.87 8.82 25.74
CA ALA A 194 21.36 9.33 27.00
C ALA A 194 22.52 9.94 27.82
N GLU A 195 22.35 11.19 28.25
CA GLU A 195 23.36 11.90 29.04
C GLU A 195 23.17 11.62 30.54
N ALA A 196 24.27 11.31 31.23
CA ALA A 196 24.28 11.11 32.68
C ALA A 196 23.74 12.35 33.43
N GLY A 197 22.92 12.11 34.45
CA GLY A 197 22.31 13.15 35.29
C GLY A 197 21.21 13.99 34.62
N LYS A 198 20.87 13.72 33.35
CA LYS A 198 19.79 14.44 32.66
C LYS A 198 18.42 13.82 32.92
N THR A 199 17.39 14.65 32.72
CA THR A 199 16.00 14.26 32.82
C THR A 199 15.29 14.43 31.48
N TYR A 200 14.58 13.38 31.08
CA TYR A 200 13.89 13.26 29.82
C TYR A 200 12.38 13.12 30.04
N ALA A 201 11.59 13.70 29.14
CA ALA A 201 10.22 13.26 28.92
C ALA A 201 10.27 12.11 27.90
N VAL A 202 9.64 10.99 28.24
CA VAL A 202 9.61 9.79 27.40
C VAL A 202 8.16 9.34 27.22
N SER A 203 7.81 8.84 26.04
CA SER A 203 6.52 8.20 25.80
C SER A 203 6.71 6.82 25.16
N LEU A 204 5.83 5.89 25.52
CA LEU A 204 5.82 4.52 25.03
C LEU A 204 4.75 4.37 23.94
N GLN A 205 5.03 3.54 22.95
CA GLN A 205 4.08 3.13 21.92
C GLN A 205 3.77 1.64 22.07
N LEU A 206 2.48 1.30 22.08
CA LEU A 206 1.96 -0.05 21.94
C LEU A 206 1.40 -0.22 20.53
N ASN A 207 1.95 -1.15 19.76
CA ASN A 207 1.29 -1.68 18.56
C ASN A 207 0.61 -3.00 18.93
N LEU A 208 -0.72 -3.01 18.96
CA LEU A 208 -1.51 -4.19 19.24
C LEU A 208 -2.24 -4.61 17.96
N LYS A 209 -1.72 -5.65 17.29
CA LYS A 209 -2.31 -6.22 16.08
C LYS A 209 -2.60 -5.16 15.00
N GLY A 210 -1.69 -4.20 14.82
CA GLY A 210 -1.79 -3.13 13.83
C GLY A 210 -2.42 -1.84 14.34
N THR A 211 -2.95 -1.80 15.57
CA THR A 211 -3.37 -0.54 16.19
C THR A 211 -2.25 0.06 17.01
N ILE A 212 -1.85 1.29 16.68
CA ILE A 212 -0.83 2.05 17.41
C ILE A 212 -1.48 2.94 18.48
N ILE A 213 -1.01 2.81 19.72
CA ILE A 213 -1.51 3.54 20.89
C ILE A 213 -0.31 4.12 21.63
N GLY A 214 -0.25 5.44 21.78
CA GLY A 214 0.78 6.13 22.56
C GLY A 214 0.40 6.22 24.05
N SER A 215 1.41 6.23 24.92
CA SER A 215 1.24 6.59 26.32
C SER A 215 1.24 8.10 26.53
N ASN A 216 0.80 8.56 27.69
CA ASN A 216 1.22 9.87 28.18
C ASN A 216 2.74 9.90 28.40
N TYR A 217 3.31 11.10 28.40
CA TYR A 217 4.69 11.31 28.79
C TYR A 217 4.91 10.95 30.26
N PHE A 218 6.06 10.33 30.53
CA PHE A 218 6.60 10.07 31.85
C PHE A 218 8.03 10.58 31.95
N THR A 219 8.44 10.87 33.18
CA THR A 219 9.73 11.49 33.45
C THR A 219 10.77 10.42 33.76
N VAL A 220 11.86 10.42 33.00
CA VAL A 220 13.01 9.53 33.22
C VAL A 220 14.22 10.35 33.64
N LYS A 221 14.83 10.02 34.77
CA LYS A 221 16.12 10.58 35.19
C LYS A 221 17.22 9.54 34.97
N VAL A 222 18.21 9.91 34.17
CA VAL A 222 19.40 9.09 33.95
C VAL A 222 20.35 9.29 35.12
N SER A 223 20.86 8.20 35.69
CA SER A 223 21.77 8.25 36.84
C SER A 223 23.03 9.07 36.53
N ASP A 224 23.60 9.72 37.54
CA ASP A 224 24.82 10.52 37.42
C ASP A 224 26.07 9.66 37.12
N ASP A 225 26.03 8.38 37.47
CA ASP A 225 27.08 7.39 37.19
C ASP A 225 26.86 6.61 35.89
N PHE A 226 25.86 6.98 35.09
CA PHE A 226 25.59 6.33 33.82
C PHE A 226 26.78 6.49 32.86
N SER A 227 27.29 5.35 32.40
CA SER A 227 28.28 5.28 31.34
C SER A 227 27.83 4.26 30.31
N SER A 228 27.81 4.67 29.06
CA SER A 228 27.55 3.80 27.92
C SER A 228 28.45 4.21 26.78
N ILE A 229 29.01 3.21 26.10
CA ILE A 229 29.74 3.42 24.85
C ILE A 229 28.72 3.27 23.73
N ALA A 230 28.36 4.39 23.08
CA ALA A 230 27.42 4.38 21.96
C ALA A 230 28.01 3.68 20.73
N GLU A 231 29.28 3.97 20.46
CA GLU A 231 30.04 3.45 19.32
C GLU A 231 31.40 2.92 19.78
N ASP A 232 31.73 1.71 19.32
CA ASP A 232 33.04 1.08 19.49
C ASP A 232 33.35 0.34 18.20
N LEU A 233 33.78 1.11 17.20
CA LEU A 233 33.91 0.64 15.82
C LEU A 233 35.03 -0.39 15.70
N GLY A 234 34.71 -1.56 15.12
CA GLY A 234 35.66 -2.67 14.97
C GLY A 234 35.02 -4.05 15.11
N GLY A 235 35.81 -5.10 14.88
CA GLY A 235 35.36 -6.49 14.96
C GLY A 235 34.40 -6.90 13.84
N VAL A 236 34.43 -6.19 12.71
CA VAL A 236 33.59 -6.43 11.54
C VAL A 236 34.46 -6.38 10.28
N THR A 237 34.43 -7.46 9.50
CA THR A 237 35.14 -7.55 8.21
C THR A 237 34.17 -7.98 7.12
N ILE A 238 33.93 -7.10 6.15
CA ILE A 238 33.10 -7.37 4.96
C ILE A 238 33.91 -8.23 3.98
N LYS A 239 33.29 -9.24 3.36
CA LYS A 239 33.95 -10.09 2.36
C LYS A 239 34.37 -9.26 1.13
N ALA A 240 35.50 -9.62 0.54
CA ALA A 240 36.05 -8.93 -0.63
C ALA A 240 35.09 -8.91 -1.84
N ASP A 241 34.22 -9.92 -1.98
CA ASP A 241 33.23 -10.03 -3.06
C ASP A 241 32.26 -8.84 -3.13
N TYR A 242 32.12 -8.09 -2.02
CA TYR A 242 31.24 -6.92 -1.92
C TYR A 242 31.99 -5.58 -2.01
N ASN A 243 33.22 -5.60 -2.55
CA ASN A 243 34.06 -4.42 -2.80
C ASN A 243 34.08 -3.41 -1.63
N PRO A 244 34.47 -3.84 -0.41
CA PRO A 244 34.40 -2.98 0.75
C PRO A 244 35.35 -1.79 0.63
N GLN A 245 34.89 -0.62 1.06
CA GLN A 245 35.72 0.59 1.14
C GLN A 245 35.59 1.22 2.52
N ASP A 246 36.72 1.63 3.09
CA ASP A 246 36.74 2.46 4.30
C ASP A 246 36.57 3.92 3.93
N LEU A 247 35.76 4.63 4.70
CA LEU A 247 35.42 6.03 4.51
C LEU A 247 35.85 6.84 5.74
N ALA A 248 35.75 8.17 5.63
CA ALA A 248 35.94 9.07 6.77
C ALA A 248 34.98 8.73 7.92
N ASP A 249 35.35 9.13 9.14
CA ASP A 249 34.55 9.02 10.37
C ASP A 249 34.10 7.59 10.72
N GLY A 250 34.87 6.60 10.28
CA GLY A 250 34.65 5.18 10.59
C GLY A 250 33.48 4.55 9.83
N PHE A 251 32.96 5.23 8.80
CA PHE A 251 32.00 4.63 7.88
C PHE A 251 32.68 3.65 6.94
N LYS A 252 31.91 2.70 6.44
CA LYS A 252 32.30 1.75 5.41
C LYS A 252 31.28 1.77 4.28
N GLU A 253 31.67 1.26 3.13
CA GLU A 253 30.80 1.01 2.00
C GLU A 253 30.91 -0.46 1.60
N MET A 254 29.81 -1.04 1.13
CA MET A 254 29.81 -2.31 0.41
C MET A 254 28.87 -2.22 -0.80
N THR A 255 29.20 -2.94 -1.86
CA THR A 255 28.38 -3.06 -3.07
C THR A 255 27.79 -4.45 -3.16
N ILE A 256 26.47 -4.54 -3.27
CA ILE A 256 25.75 -5.81 -3.45
C ILE A 256 25.12 -5.82 -4.85
N LYS A 257 25.14 -6.96 -5.54
CA LYS A 257 24.39 -7.12 -6.79
C LYS A 257 22.90 -6.92 -6.52
N GLY A 258 22.25 -6.11 -7.35
CA GLY A 258 20.82 -5.85 -7.21
C GLY A 258 20.01 -7.14 -7.21
N SER A 259 20.30 -8.06 -8.13
CA SER A 259 19.64 -9.36 -8.19
C SER A 259 19.73 -10.20 -6.91
N ASP A 260 20.78 -10.04 -6.09
CA ASP A 260 20.94 -10.77 -4.82
C ASP A 260 20.05 -10.21 -3.71
N LEU A 261 19.72 -8.90 -3.75
CA LEU A 261 18.80 -8.27 -2.80
C LEU A 261 17.33 -8.53 -3.11
N LEU A 262 17.02 -9.08 -4.28
CA LEU A 262 15.67 -9.45 -4.71
C LEU A 262 15.31 -10.90 -4.36
N VAL A 263 16.27 -11.67 -3.83
CA VAL A 263 16.05 -13.02 -3.31
C VAL A 263 16.32 -13.05 -1.82
N ALA A 264 16.02 -14.19 -1.17
CA ALA A 264 16.35 -14.36 0.23
C ALA A 264 17.87 -14.27 0.44
N LEU A 265 18.30 -13.29 1.23
CA LEU A 265 19.70 -13.02 1.58
C LEU A 265 19.81 -12.91 3.09
N ASN A 266 20.91 -13.37 3.68
CA ASN A 266 21.25 -13.04 5.06
C ASN A 266 22.51 -12.17 5.08
N PHE A 267 22.40 -10.99 5.69
CA PHE A 267 23.50 -10.04 5.77
C PHE A 267 24.70 -10.60 6.52
N LYS A 268 24.53 -11.58 7.43
CA LYS A 268 25.64 -12.27 8.09
C LYS A 268 26.59 -12.94 7.08
N ASP A 269 26.04 -13.42 5.97
CA ASP A 269 26.81 -14.09 4.93
C ASP A 269 27.68 -13.12 4.12
N LEU A 270 27.50 -11.81 4.29
CA LEU A 270 28.28 -10.77 3.64
C LEU A 270 29.63 -10.50 4.34
N PHE A 271 29.83 -11.06 5.54
CA PHE A 271 30.97 -10.78 6.41
C PHE A 271 31.83 -12.03 6.62
N SER A 272 33.14 -11.85 6.73
CA SER A 272 34.08 -12.88 7.18
C SER A 272 34.32 -12.83 8.69
N GLU A 273 34.00 -11.70 9.32
CA GLU A 273 34.12 -11.48 10.76
C GLU A 273 32.95 -10.62 11.24
N LEU A 274 32.31 -11.07 12.32
CA LEU A 274 31.26 -10.35 13.03
C LEU A 274 31.45 -10.56 14.54
N PRO A 275 31.06 -9.58 15.37
CA PRO A 275 31.04 -9.73 16.82
C PRO A 275 29.99 -10.77 17.24
N ALA A 276 30.17 -11.37 18.42
CA ALA A 276 29.14 -12.19 19.02
C ALA A 276 27.86 -11.35 19.24
N ASN A 277 26.69 -11.95 19.00
CA ASN A 277 25.38 -11.30 19.09
C ASN A 277 25.21 -10.10 18.12
N ALA A 278 25.84 -10.16 16.94
CA ALA A 278 25.66 -9.14 15.92
C ALA A 278 24.18 -9.00 15.51
N GLU A 279 23.65 -7.78 15.63
CA GLU A 279 22.36 -7.36 15.10
C GLU A 279 22.55 -6.38 13.93
N PHE A 280 21.62 -6.40 12.98
CA PHE A 280 21.61 -5.49 11.83
C PHE A 280 20.40 -4.56 11.90
N VAL A 281 20.63 -3.27 11.70
CA VAL A 281 19.57 -2.26 11.76
C VAL A 281 19.79 -1.21 10.67
N VAL A 282 18.72 -0.83 9.97
CA VAL A 282 18.75 0.32 9.06
C VAL A 282 18.80 1.59 9.88
N ALA A 283 19.73 2.49 9.56
CA ALA A 283 19.85 3.75 10.29
C ALA A 283 18.58 4.62 10.14
N SER A 284 18.32 5.47 11.14
CA SER A 284 17.17 6.36 11.13
C SER A 284 17.20 7.32 9.93
N GLY A 285 16.02 7.83 9.53
CA GLY A 285 15.90 8.68 8.35
C GLY A 285 16.81 9.91 8.38
N SER A 286 17.04 10.53 9.54
CA SER A 286 17.94 11.69 9.70
C SER A 286 19.43 11.36 9.52
N LYS A 287 19.80 10.08 9.55
CA LYS A 287 21.16 9.58 9.34
C LYS A 287 21.35 8.94 7.96
N GLN A 288 20.27 8.74 7.20
CA GLN A 288 20.34 8.26 5.82
C GLN A 288 20.92 9.35 4.91
N PRO A 289 21.54 8.97 3.77
CA PRO A 289 21.76 9.91 2.69
C PRO A 289 20.45 10.57 2.28
N GLY A 290 20.47 11.89 2.08
CA GLY A 290 19.29 12.64 1.68
C GLY A 290 18.70 12.13 0.34
N GLY A 291 17.40 12.31 0.15
CA GLY A 291 16.68 11.81 -1.02
C GLY A 291 16.09 10.42 -0.79
N GLU A 292 16.22 9.54 -1.77
CA GLU A 292 15.44 8.30 -1.83
C GLU A 292 15.66 7.32 -0.66
N ALA A 293 16.90 7.23 -0.12
CA ALA A 293 17.21 6.39 1.03
C ALA A 293 16.52 6.89 2.31
N GLN A 294 16.44 8.21 2.48
CA GLN A 294 15.71 8.85 3.57
C GLN A 294 14.19 8.74 3.39
N GLU A 295 13.69 9.02 2.19
CA GLU A 295 12.25 8.95 1.85
C GLU A 295 11.68 7.54 2.00
N LYS A 296 12.49 6.51 1.74
CA LYS A 296 12.09 5.09 1.80
C LYS A 296 12.73 4.33 2.96
N GLN A 297 13.11 5.02 4.04
CA GLN A 297 13.74 4.41 5.20
C GLN A 297 12.84 3.34 5.87
N GLU A 298 11.52 3.55 5.87
CA GLU A 298 10.56 2.59 6.42
C GLU A 298 10.56 1.26 5.64
N LEU A 299 10.60 1.33 4.30
CA LEU A 299 10.73 0.16 3.44
C LEU A 299 12.01 -0.63 3.79
N LEU A 300 13.14 0.07 3.86
CA LEU A 300 14.44 -0.53 4.17
C LEU A 300 14.41 -1.20 5.54
N SER A 301 13.86 -0.52 6.55
CA SER A 301 13.76 -1.03 7.92
C SER A 301 12.87 -2.26 8.04
N LYS A 302 11.75 -2.30 7.31
CA LYS A 302 10.89 -3.49 7.21
C LYS A 302 11.57 -4.64 6.47
N SER A 303 12.53 -4.34 5.60
CA SER A 303 13.21 -5.33 4.76
C SER A 303 14.37 -6.02 5.48
N LEU A 304 15.00 -5.38 6.47
CA LEU A 304 16.13 -5.92 7.23
C LEU A 304 15.72 -6.31 8.66
N LYS A 305 15.75 -7.61 8.95
CA LYS A 305 15.57 -8.10 10.32
C LYS A 305 16.89 -8.02 11.09
N LYS A 306 16.78 -7.93 12.43
CA LYS A 306 17.91 -7.90 13.36
C LYS A 306 18.88 -9.06 13.19
N ASP A 307 18.38 -10.24 12.82
CA ASP A 307 19.20 -11.42 12.61
C ASP A 307 19.97 -11.42 11.27
N GLY A 308 19.86 -10.35 10.49
CA GLY A 308 20.47 -10.17 9.18
C GLY A 308 19.60 -10.62 8.01
N THR A 309 18.45 -11.26 8.26
CA THR A 309 17.57 -11.71 7.17
C THR A 309 17.03 -10.52 6.40
N TRP A 310 17.20 -10.56 5.08
CA TRP A 310 16.77 -9.52 4.16
C TRP A 310 15.72 -10.04 3.18
N ALA A 311 14.64 -9.28 3.02
CA ALA A 311 13.70 -9.41 1.92
C ALA A 311 12.91 -8.11 1.73
N PHE A 312 12.87 -7.58 0.51
CA PHE A 312 11.98 -6.46 0.21
C PHE A 312 10.51 -6.86 0.38
N SER A 313 9.76 -6.07 1.15
CA SER A 313 8.32 -6.27 1.37
C SER A 313 7.46 -5.76 0.21
N GLU A 314 7.99 -4.80 -0.55
CA GLU A 314 7.37 -4.21 -1.73
C GLU A 314 8.46 -3.68 -2.68
N ARG A 315 8.06 -3.22 -3.87
CA ARG A 315 8.98 -2.69 -4.88
C ARG A 315 9.78 -1.49 -4.35
N PRO A 316 11.13 -1.50 -4.39
CA PRO A 316 11.90 -0.35 -3.96
C PRO A 316 11.76 0.84 -4.90
N GLY A 317 11.68 0.62 -6.21
CA GLY A 317 11.54 1.65 -7.23
C GLY A 317 12.77 2.53 -7.44
N THR A 318 13.88 2.23 -6.74
CA THR A 318 15.15 2.93 -6.79
C THR A 318 16.28 2.01 -6.33
N SER A 319 17.51 2.26 -6.78
CA SER A 319 18.73 1.63 -6.28
C SER A 319 19.31 2.34 -5.04
N PHE A 320 18.70 3.45 -4.60
CA PHE A 320 19.18 4.33 -3.51
C PHE A 320 20.53 4.99 -3.78
N ASN A 321 21.00 4.98 -5.03
CA ASN A 321 22.28 5.56 -5.44
C ASN A 321 22.16 7.00 -5.98
N GLY A 322 20.97 7.60 -5.94
CA GLY A 322 20.71 8.91 -6.56
C GLY A 322 21.36 10.11 -5.87
N ASN A 323 21.78 9.96 -4.61
CA ASN A 323 22.44 11.03 -3.87
C ASN A 323 23.89 11.23 -4.35
N ALA A 324 24.23 12.48 -4.66
CA ALA A 324 25.52 12.85 -5.26
C ALA A 324 26.70 12.76 -4.27
N ASP A 325 26.46 13.01 -2.99
CA ASP A 325 27.50 13.01 -1.95
C ASP A 325 27.72 11.61 -1.38
N ARG A 326 26.64 10.81 -1.29
CA ARG A 326 26.68 9.47 -0.72
C ARG A 326 25.65 8.54 -1.35
N LYS A 327 26.14 7.51 -2.04
CA LYS A 327 25.30 6.44 -2.60
C LYS A 327 24.88 5.41 -1.55
N GLY A 328 23.82 4.69 -1.87
CA GLY A 328 23.31 3.57 -1.08
C GLY A 328 22.48 4.02 0.11
N PHE A 329 22.15 3.05 0.97
CA PHE A 329 21.48 3.30 2.24
C PHE A 329 22.35 2.84 3.41
N LEU A 330 22.22 3.51 4.55
CA LEU A 330 23.04 3.26 5.74
C LEU A 330 22.41 2.18 6.62
N ILE A 331 23.22 1.18 6.96
CA ILE A 331 22.94 0.22 8.02
C ILE A 331 23.99 0.30 9.12
N ASN A 332 23.61 -0.14 10.32
CA ASN A 332 24.51 -0.34 11.44
C ASN A 332 24.59 -1.83 11.78
N VAL A 333 25.80 -2.29 12.12
CA VAL A 333 26.00 -3.56 12.82
C VAL A 333 26.15 -3.23 14.30
N LEU A 334 25.31 -3.80 15.15
CA LEU A 334 25.33 -3.61 16.59
C LEU A 334 25.77 -4.90 17.28
N ALA A 335 26.43 -4.77 18.43
CA ALA A 335 26.63 -5.89 19.35
C ALA A 335 26.36 -5.41 20.77
N ASN A 336 25.38 -6.02 21.43
CA ASN A 336 24.93 -5.64 22.77
C ASN A 336 24.61 -4.12 22.88
N ASP A 337 23.90 -3.58 21.89
CA ASP A 337 23.50 -2.17 21.78
C ASP A 337 24.61 -1.16 21.45
N VAL A 338 25.83 -1.63 21.19
CA VAL A 338 26.96 -0.79 20.78
C VAL A 338 27.13 -0.88 19.26
N VAL A 339 27.23 0.26 18.58
CA VAL A 339 27.51 0.28 17.14
C VAL A 339 28.95 -0.18 16.89
N LYS A 340 29.10 -1.24 16.10
CA LYS A 340 30.37 -1.86 15.71
C LYS A 340 30.80 -1.53 14.29
N ALA A 341 29.84 -1.25 13.40
CA ALA A 341 30.11 -0.75 12.06
C ALA A 341 28.95 0.10 11.54
N LYS A 342 29.28 1.10 10.73
CA LYS A 342 28.35 1.95 9.98
C LYS A 342 28.63 1.74 8.50
N ILE A 343 27.68 1.19 7.75
CA ILE A 343 27.94 0.66 6.39
C ILE A 343 26.91 1.20 5.41
N TYR A 344 27.37 1.90 4.38
CA TYR A 344 26.56 2.22 3.21
C TYR A 344 26.47 1.02 2.29
N VAL A 345 25.24 0.61 1.97
CA VAL A 345 24.93 -0.49 1.07
C VAL A 345 24.59 0.08 -0.29
N CYS A 346 25.55 0.02 -1.21
CA CYS A 346 25.38 0.41 -2.60
C CYS A 346 24.77 -0.76 -3.39
N ILE A 347 23.70 -0.49 -4.14
CA ILE A 347 23.07 -1.51 -4.99
C ILE A 347 23.65 -1.41 -6.39
N ASN A 348 24.33 -2.46 -6.87
CA ASN A 348 24.69 -2.56 -8.27
C ASN A 348 23.47 -3.01 -9.08
N ASP A 349 22.72 -2.06 -9.63
CA ASP A 349 21.65 -2.33 -10.60
C ASP A 349 22.26 -2.74 -11.95
N GLU A 350 22.31 -4.05 -12.18
CA GLU A 350 22.91 -4.66 -13.38
C GLU A 350 22.17 -4.25 -14.68
N LEU A 351 20.95 -3.72 -14.57
CA LEU A 351 20.13 -3.30 -15.71
C LEU A 351 20.19 -1.78 -15.97
N ALA A 352 20.81 -1.00 -15.08
CA ALA A 352 20.76 0.46 -15.13
C ALA A 352 21.32 1.06 -16.43
N ASN A 353 22.40 0.49 -16.96
CA ASN A 353 23.14 1.03 -18.10
C ASN A 353 22.86 0.30 -19.43
N LEU A 354 21.94 -0.67 -19.45
CA LEU A 354 21.60 -1.38 -20.68
C LEU A 354 20.73 -0.50 -21.60
N ASP A 355 20.93 -0.65 -22.90
CA ASP A 355 20.10 0.00 -23.92
C ASP A 355 18.84 -0.84 -24.17
N PHE A 356 17.71 -0.38 -23.63
CA PHE A 356 16.40 -1.02 -23.82
C PHE A 356 15.68 -0.57 -25.10
N VAL A 357 16.22 0.38 -25.84
CA VAL A 357 15.61 0.87 -27.09
C VAL A 357 16.08 0.03 -28.29
N SER A 358 17.27 -0.56 -28.20
CA SER A 358 17.93 -1.45 -29.17
C SER A 358 17.00 -2.03 -30.27
N GLY A 359 17.09 -1.49 -31.49
CA GLY A 359 16.34 -1.95 -32.67
C GLY A 359 14.95 -1.32 -32.86
N PHE A 360 14.32 -0.81 -31.81
CA PHE A 360 13.01 -0.15 -31.82
C PHE A 360 13.18 1.38 -31.80
N ASN A 361 13.66 1.91 -32.93
CA ASN A 361 14.13 3.29 -33.07
C ASN A 361 13.19 4.22 -33.83
N GLU A 362 12.25 3.69 -34.61
CA GLU A 362 11.33 4.46 -35.45
C GLU A 362 9.90 4.24 -35.01
N GLU A 363 9.18 5.34 -34.78
CA GLU A 363 7.75 5.30 -34.50
C GLU A 363 6.99 4.88 -35.76
N TYR A 364 6.28 3.76 -35.68
CA TYR A 364 5.44 3.26 -36.76
C TYR A 364 4.18 4.12 -36.92
N GLU A 365 3.72 4.31 -38.14
CA GLU A 365 2.39 4.84 -38.42
C GLU A 365 1.79 4.17 -39.64
N GLY A 366 0.61 3.56 -39.49
CA GLY A 366 -0.06 2.87 -40.59
C GLY A 366 -1.46 2.38 -40.24
N GLU A 367 -2.14 1.85 -41.25
CA GLU A 367 -3.58 1.57 -41.20
C GLU A 367 -3.87 0.10 -41.44
N TRP A 368 -4.37 -0.56 -40.40
CA TRP A 368 -4.73 -1.96 -40.44
C TRP A 368 -5.85 -2.20 -41.45
N GLY A 369 -5.62 -3.14 -42.37
CA GLY A 369 -6.56 -3.53 -43.41
C GLY A 369 -6.71 -2.55 -44.58
N GLY A 370 -6.10 -1.35 -44.50
CA GLY A 370 -6.14 -0.34 -45.56
C GLY A 370 -7.57 -0.07 -46.07
N ARG A 371 -7.77 -0.18 -47.38
CA ARG A 371 -9.09 -0.13 -48.04
C ARG A 371 -9.68 -1.52 -48.32
N GLN A 372 -9.01 -2.59 -47.89
CA GLN A 372 -9.45 -3.96 -48.18
C GLN A 372 -10.39 -4.54 -47.12
N LYS A 373 -10.12 -4.31 -45.84
CA LYS A 373 -10.85 -4.95 -44.73
C LYS A 373 -11.06 -4.00 -43.56
N SER A 374 -12.13 -4.25 -42.82
CA SER A 374 -12.49 -3.55 -41.57
C SER A 374 -12.72 -4.55 -40.45
N LEU A 375 -12.56 -4.09 -39.20
CA LEU A 375 -13.00 -4.81 -38.02
C LEU A 375 -14.53 -4.97 -38.05
N PRO A 376 -15.06 -6.15 -37.69
CA PRO A 376 -16.50 -6.37 -37.56
C PRO A 376 -17.11 -5.55 -36.42
N LEU A 377 -18.44 -5.47 -36.38
CA LEU A 377 -19.18 -4.88 -35.26
C LEU A 377 -19.14 -5.78 -34.02
N GLY A 378 -19.34 -5.18 -32.83
CA GLY A 378 -19.52 -5.89 -31.56
C GLY A 378 -18.22 -6.29 -30.86
N ALA A 379 -18.35 -7.11 -29.81
CA ALA A 379 -17.23 -7.49 -28.97
C ALA A 379 -16.20 -8.34 -29.71
N GLN A 380 -14.94 -7.98 -29.54
CA GLN A 380 -13.81 -8.70 -30.13
C GLN A 380 -12.51 -8.36 -29.41
N GLU A 381 -11.50 -9.19 -29.67
CA GLU A 381 -10.15 -9.00 -29.16
C GLU A 381 -9.19 -8.84 -30.35
N ILE A 382 -8.38 -7.79 -30.30
CA ILE A 382 -7.32 -7.51 -31.27
C ILE A 382 -5.99 -7.86 -30.59
N ASP A 383 -5.30 -8.86 -31.12
CA ASP A 383 -3.94 -9.18 -30.73
C ASP A 383 -2.97 -8.27 -31.49
N ILE A 384 -2.65 -7.12 -30.89
CA ILE A 384 -1.84 -6.11 -31.58
C ILE A 384 -0.45 -6.63 -31.94
N GLN A 385 0.17 -7.41 -31.06
CA GLN A 385 1.51 -7.97 -31.30
C GLN A 385 1.50 -8.90 -32.51
N LYS A 386 0.45 -9.71 -32.66
CA LYS A 386 0.25 -10.54 -33.85
C LYS A 386 0.09 -9.71 -35.13
N THR A 387 -0.54 -8.53 -35.07
CA THR A 387 -0.60 -7.64 -36.25
C THR A 387 0.79 -7.13 -36.64
N PHE A 388 1.71 -7.00 -35.69
CA PHE A 388 3.09 -6.61 -36.00
C PHE A 388 3.85 -7.74 -36.70
N THR A 389 3.64 -8.98 -36.26
CA THR A 389 4.19 -10.16 -36.95
C THR A 389 3.64 -10.30 -38.36
N ASN A 390 2.33 -10.10 -38.54
CA ASN A 390 1.63 -10.27 -39.81
C ASN A 390 1.58 -8.98 -40.65
N TRP A 391 2.51 -8.05 -40.45
CA TRP A 391 2.39 -6.70 -40.98
C TRP A 391 2.31 -6.61 -42.51
N GLU A 392 2.89 -7.57 -43.23
CA GLU A 392 2.80 -7.66 -44.70
C GLU A 392 1.37 -7.91 -45.20
N GLU A 393 0.51 -8.49 -44.38
CA GLU A 393 -0.90 -8.67 -44.71
C GLU A 393 -1.76 -7.56 -44.09
N ASP A 394 -1.41 -7.16 -42.88
CA ASP A 394 -2.24 -6.26 -42.08
C ASP A 394 -2.01 -4.77 -42.42
N TYR A 395 -0.81 -4.39 -42.84
CA TYR A 395 -0.43 -2.98 -43.03
C TYR A 395 0.22 -2.66 -44.39
N ALA A 396 0.37 -3.64 -45.29
CA ALA A 396 1.08 -3.44 -46.55
C ALA A 396 0.45 -2.40 -47.50
N GLU A 397 -0.87 -2.18 -47.44
CA GLU A 397 -1.52 -1.19 -48.31
C GLU A 397 -1.15 0.25 -47.91
N ILE A 398 -1.17 0.56 -46.61
CA ILE A 398 -1.00 1.93 -46.11
C ILE A 398 -0.07 1.94 -44.90
N THR A 399 1.20 2.18 -45.18
CA THR A 399 2.21 2.54 -44.17
C THR A 399 2.67 3.96 -44.44
N HIS A 400 2.53 4.83 -43.45
CA HIS A 400 2.90 6.24 -43.53
C HIS A 400 4.38 6.46 -43.18
N ARG A 401 4.89 5.76 -42.17
CA ARG A 401 6.30 5.81 -41.73
C ARG A 401 6.65 4.67 -40.76
N GLY A 402 7.95 4.55 -40.45
CA GLY A 402 8.46 3.71 -39.37
C GLY A 402 8.35 2.21 -39.63
N LYS A 403 8.27 1.79 -40.91
CA LYS A 403 8.15 0.38 -41.31
C LYS A 403 9.21 -0.53 -40.67
N SER A 404 10.40 0.02 -40.41
CA SER A 404 11.52 -0.71 -39.80
C SER A 404 11.18 -1.29 -38.41
N PHE A 405 10.25 -0.67 -37.65
CA PHE A 405 9.74 -1.23 -36.40
C PHE A 405 9.10 -2.61 -36.61
N LEU A 406 8.21 -2.74 -37.60
CA LEU A 406 7.51 -3.99 -37.88
C LEU A 406 8.44 -5.04 -38.50
N GLU A 407 9.39 -4.62 -39.35
CA GLU A 407 10.43 -5.49 -39.89
C GLU A 407 11.33 -6.05 -38.76
N ASN A 408 11.71 -5.20 -37.80
CA ASN A 408 12.50 -5.63 -36.64
C ASN A 408 11.70 -6.50 -35.68
N TRP A 409 10.40 -6.23 -35.53
CA TRP A 409 9.51 -7.09 -34.75
C TRP A 409 9.42 -8.47 -35.36
N ALA A 410 8.92 -8.57 -36.60
CA ALA A 410 8.70 -9.85 -37.28
C ALA A 410 9.99 -10.63 -37.55
N GLY A 411 11.11 -9.92 -37.74
CA GLY A 411 12.44 -10.51 -37.90
C GLY A 411 13.12 -10.94 -36.59
N ALA A 412 12.50 -10.73 -35.42
CA ALA A 412 13.09 -11.01 -34.10
C ALA A 412 14.42 -10.26 -33.85
N ASN A 413 14.53 -9.01 -34.33
CA ASN A 413 15.77 -8.22 -34.27
C ASN A 413 15.89 -7.34 -33.01
N TYR A 414 14.87 -7.32 -32.14
CA TYR A 414 14.91 -6.58 -30.88
C TYR A 414 15.51 -7.45 -29.78
N GLN A 415 16.60 -7.00 -29.17
CA GLN A 415 17.23 -7.64 -28.02
C GLN A 415 17.93 -6.62 -27.12
N VAL A 416 17.76 -6.82 -25.82
CA VAL A 416 18.47 -6.13 -24.75
C VAL A 416 19.41 -7.15 -24.13
N GLN A 417 20.70 -6.88 -24.15
CA GLN A 417 21.73 -7.81 -23.73
C GLN A 417 22.61 -7.23 -22.63
N THR A 418 23.11 -8.09 -21.75
CA THR A 418 24.19 -7.74 -20.82
C THR A 418 25.50 -7.50 -21.58
N ALA A 419 26.52 -6.99 -20.89
CA ALA A 419 27.86 -6.82 -21.47
C ALA A 419 28.48 -8.15 -21.95
N ASP A 420 28.07 -9.27 -21.34
CA ASP A 420 28.52 -10.62 -21.68
C ASP A 420 27.72 -11.24 -22.84
N GLY A 421 26.71 -10.55 -23.36
CA GLY A 421 25.87 -10.98 -24.48
C GLY A 421 24.64 -11.80 -24.09
N ASP A 422 24.34 -11.93 -22.79
CA ASP A 422 23.15 -12.65 -22.34
C ASP A 422 21.89 -11.80 -22.53
N ASN A 423 20.84 -12.40 -23.07
CA ASN A 423 19.57 -11.71 -23.28
C ASN A 423 18.87 -11.40 -21.93
N VAL A 424 18.35 -10.19 -21.82
CA VAL A 424 17.51 -9.71 -20.71
C VAL A 424 16.05 -9.66 -21.16
N ILE A 425 15.79 -8.96 -22.26
CA ILE A 425 14.49 -8.92 -22.95
C ILE A 425 14.75 -9.02 -24.44
N TYR A 426 13.90 -9.73 -25.18
CA TYR A 426 13.99 -9.80 -26.63
C TYR A 426 12.60 -9.95 -27.26
N CYS A 427 12.49 -9.71 -28.57
CA CYS A 427 11.30 -10.06 -29.36
C CYS A 427 11.58 -11.38 -30.07
N ASP A 428 10.67 -12.35 -29.97
CA ASP A 428 10.82 -13.66 -30.63
C ASP A 428 10.20 -13.73 -32.04
N GLY A 429 9.80 -12.59 -32.59
CA GLY A 429 9.02 -12.50 -33.83
C GLY A 429 7.52 -12.38 -33.59
N THR A 430 7.04 -12.74 -32.40
CA THR A 430 5.61 -12.78 -32.05
C THR A 430 5.26 -11.96 -30.82
N THR A 431 6.12 -11.96 -29.81
CA THR A 431 5.92 -11.23 -28.54
C THR A 431 7.24 -10.76 -27.97
N LEU A 432 7.17 -9.80 -27.05
CA LEU A 432 8.29 -9.53 -26.16
C LEU A 432 8.40 -10.61 -25.07
N VAL A 433 9.63 -11.04 -24.79
CA VAL A 433 9.96 -12.12 -23.87
C VAL A 433 10.97 -11.64 -22.83
N MET A 434 10.65 -11.86 -21.55
CA MET A 434 11.58 -11.66 -20.43
C MET A 434 12.36 -12.96 -20.17
N THR A 435 13.68 -12.86 -20.07
CA THR A 435 14.52 -13.97 -19.58
C THR A 435 14.47 -14.05 -18.05
N ASP A 436 15.17 -15.03 -17.47
CA ASP A 436 15.11 -15.27 -16.02
C ASP A 436 15.69 -14.10 -15.21
N ILE A 437 16.71 -13.41 -15.72
CA ILE A 437 17.22 -12.21 -15.06
C ILE A 437 16.18 -11.08 -15.07
N ALA A 438 15.52 -10.82 -16.20
CA ALA A 438 14.44 -9.82 -16.24
C ALA A 438 13.27 -10.20 -15.33
N LYS A 439 12.85 -11.46 -15.34
CA LYS A 439 11.81 -11.95 -14.41
C LYS A 439 12.21 -11.77 -12.95
N LYS A 440 13.47 -12.04 -12.59
CA LYS A 440 13.99 -11.83 -11.24
C LYS A 440 13.88 -10.36 -10.84
N TYR A 441 14.31 -9.46 -11.70
CA TYR A 441 14.20 -8.02 -11.48
C TYR A 441 12.75 -7.50 -11.46
N ALA A 442 11.81 -8.21 -12.08
CA ALA A 442 10.39 -7.87 -12.11
C ALA A 442 9.55 -8.56 -11.01
N GLN A 443 10.13 -9.34 -10.08
CA GLN A 443 9.36 -10.14 -9.10
C GLN A 443 8.37 -9.32 -8.25
N LEU A 444 8.73 -8.09 -7.91
CA LEU A 444 7.90 -7.16 -7.15
C LEU A 444 7.29 -6.06 -8.04
N SER A 445 7.35 -6.20 -9.37
CA SER A 445 6.97 -5.17 -10.35
C SER A 445 6.02 -5.75 -11.41
N ARG A 446 5.52 -4.89 -12.32
CA ARG A 446 4.67 -5.34 -13.44
C ARG A 446 5.45 -6.10 -14.53
N GLY A 447 6.76 -5.92 -14.62
CA GLY A 447 7.57 -6.46 -15.72
C GLY A 447 7.32 -5.69 -17.02
N ILE A 448 7.19 -6.40 -18.14
CA ILE A 448 6.74 -5.78 -19.39
C ILE A 448 5.26 -5.39 -19.23
N TYR A 449 5.00 -4.10 -19.39
CA TYR A 449 3.71 -3.49 -19.18
C TYR A 449 3.31 -2.67 -20.40
N TRP A 450 2.21 -3.06 -21.02
CA TRP A 450 1.61 -2.44 -22.20
C TRP A 450 0.49 -1.48 -21.80
N TYR A 451 0.36 -0.39 -22.54
CA TYR A 451 -0.70 0.59 -22.31
C TYR A 451 -0.96 1.44 -23.55
N PHE A 452 -2.14 2.07 -23.54
CA PHE A 452 -2.42 3.15 -24.49
C PHE A 452 -1.72 4.44 -24.07
N ARG A 453 -0.77 4.88 -24.90
CA ARG A 453 -0.21 6.23 -24.85
C ARG A 453 -1.19 7.27 -25.38
N GLY A 454 -2.17 6.85 -26.18
CA GLY A 454 -3.23 7.70 -26.69
C GLY A 454 -4.28 6.91 -27.45
N ILE A 455 -5.53 7.36 -27.38
CA ILE A 455 -6.66 6.77 -28.09
C ILE A 455 -7.40 7.91 -28.78
N SER A 456 -7.72 7.73 -30.06
CA SER A 456 -8.66 8.56 -30.80
C SER A 456 -9.75 7.74 -31.46
N ILE A 457 -10.95 8.32 -31.55
CA ILE A 457 -12.09 7.84 -32.32
C ILE A 457 -12.18 8.65 -33.61
N LEU A 458 -12.45 7.95 -34.71
CA LEU A 458 -12.50 8.54 -36.05
C LEU A 458 -13.81 8.20 -36.75
N VAL A 459 -14.20 9.10 -37.64
CA VAL A 459 -15.21 8.80 -38.67
C VAL A 459 -14.48 8.07 -39.81
N PRO A 460 -14.91 6.87 -40.25
CA PRO A 460 -14.30 6.21 -41.40
C PRO A 460 -14.44 7.04 -42.69
N GLU A 461 -13.44 7.01 -43.58
CA GLU A 461 -13.48 7.72 -44.88
C GLU A 461 -14.70 7.32 -45.71
N ALA A 462 -15.04 6.02 -45.74
CA ALA A 462 -16.21 5.49 -46.43
C ALA A 462 -17.55 6.01 -45.89
N TYR A 463 -17.59 6.57 -44.67
CA TYR A 463 -18.77 7.26 -44.14
C TYR A 463 -19.02 8.60 -44.87
N GLY A 464 -17.99 9.16 -45.51
CA GLY A 464 -18.06 10.40 -46.26
C GLY A 464 -18.04 11.63 -45.36
N LYS A 465 -19.20 12.04 -44.84
CA LYS A 465 -19.32 13.17 -43.92
C LYS A 465 -20.27 12.80 -42.79
N TRP A 466 -19.87 13.10 -41.56
CA TRP A 466 -20.69 12.90 -40.38
C TRP A 466 -21.03 14.24 -39.75
N MET A 467 -22.30 14.43 -39.43
CA MET A 467 -22.77 15.59 -38.68
C MET A 467 -22.95 15.17 -37.23
N ASN A 468 -22.17 15.75 -36.33
CA ASN A 468 -22.33 15.49 -34.90
C ASN A 468 -23.71 16.01 -34.46
N PRO A 469 -24.62 15.13 -34.00
CA PRO A 469 -26.01 15.52 -33.71
C PRO A 469 -26.12 16.42 -32.47
N ALA A 470 -25.18 16.33 -31.53
CA ALA A 470 -25.16 17.15 -30.32
C ALA A 470 -24.69 18.60 -30.56
N THR A 471 -23.79 18.81 -31.53
CA THR A 471 -23.14 20.12 -31.77
C THR A 471 -23.50 20.75 -33.11
N GLY A 472 -24.07 19.97 -34.05
CA GLY A 472 -24.34 20.39 -35.42
C GLY A 472 -23.07 20.56 -36.28
N LYS A 473 -21.90 20.17 -35.76
CA LYS A 473 -20.62 20.30 -36.47
C LYS A 473 -20.46 19.15 -37.47
N GLU A 474 -20.13 19.51 -38.71
CA GLU A 474 -19.75 18.55 -39.75
C GLU A 474 -18.27 18.14 -39.59
N VAL A 475 -18.00 16.84 -39.74
CA VAL A 475 -16.67 16.23 -39.71
C VAL A 475 -16.51 15.36 -40.96
N ASN A 476 -15.34 15.39 -41.60
CA ASN A 476 -15.10 14.55 -42.78
C ASN A 476 -14.73 13.13 -42.36
N GLY A 477 -15.02 12.17 -43.24
CA GLY A 477 -14.49 10.82 -43.12
C GLY A 477 -12.96 10.84 -43.16
N GLY A 478 -12.34 10.08 -42.27
CA GLY A 478 -10.90 10.03 -42.02
C GLY A 478 -10.43 10.92 -40.88
N ASP A 479 -11.28 11.84 -40.38
CA ASP A 479 -10.93 12.79 -39.31
C ASP A 479 -11.22 12.22 -37.91
N GLU A 480 -10.42 12.66 -36.93
CA GLU A 480 -10.61 12.35 -35.51
C GLU A 480 -11.71 13.23 -34.92
N ILE A 481 -12.62 12.63 -34.15
CA ILE A 481 -13.72 13.34 -33.47
C ILE A 481 -13.53 13.43 -31.96
N LEU A 482 -12.81 12.48 -31.39
CA LEU A 482 -12.39 12.46 -29.99
C LEU A 482 -10.98 11.90 -29.95
N GLY A 483 -10.12 12.50 -29.14
CA GLY A 483 -8.75 12.02 -28.98
C GLY A 483 -8.10 12.57 -27.74
N GLY A 484 -7.12 11.84 -27.23
CA GLY A 484 -6.27 12.31 -26.15
C GLY A 484 -4.94 11.59 -26.16
N PHE A 485 -4.04 12.07 -25.31
CA PHE A 485 -2.78 11.44 -25.01
C PHE A 485 -2.66 11.26 -23.50
N ASN A 486 -2.06 10.15 -23.11
CA ASN A 486 -1.77 9.83 -21.72
C ASN A 486 -0.31 10.12 -21.41
N ASP A 487 -0.02 11.27 -20.78
CA ASP A 487 1.34 11.58 -20.36
C ASP A 487 1.72 10.87 -19.04
N ASP A 488 0.74 10.31 -18.32
CA ASP A 488 0.94 9.58 -17.07
C ASP A 488 1.20 8.09 -17.33
N ARG A 489 2.48 7.73 -17.24
CA ARG A 489 2.96 6.34 -17.43
C ARG A 489 2.96 5.54 -16.14
N GLU A 490 2.82 6.20 -15.00
CA GLU A 490 2.79 5.52 -13.71
C GLU A 490 1.40 4.94 -13.46
N HIS A 491 0.35 5.67 -13.88
CA HIS A 491 -1.06 5.31 -13.72
C HIS A 491 -1.88 5.26 -15.01
N PRO A 492 -1.44 4.53 -16.05
CA PRO A 492 -2.12 4.53 -17.34
C PRO A 492 -3.54 3.92 -17.29
N GLU A 493 -3.86 3.11 -16.29
CA GLU A 493 -5.21 2.61 -16.04
C GLU A 493 -6.24 3.74 -15.82
N LEU A 494 -5.82 4.90 -15.29
CA LEU A 494 -6.71 6.04 -15.08
C LEU A 494 -7.14 6.67 -16.41
N TYR A 495 -6.22 6.70 -17.38
CA TYR A 495 -6.52 7.16 -18.73
C TYR A 495 -7.44 6.19 -19.45
N GLU A 496 -7.16 4.88 -19.34
CA GLU A 496 -7.97 3.83 -19.98
C GLU A 496 -9.40 3.77 -19.44
N ALA A 497 -9.62 4.06 -18.15
CA ALA A 497 -10.95 4.03 -17.54
C ALA A 497 -11.97 4.93 -18.25
N THR A 498 -11.53 6.06 -18.81
CA THR A 498 -12.41 6.98 -19.55
C THR A 498 -12.86 6.35 -20.88
N PHE A 499 -11.92 5.77 -21.63
CA PHE A 499 -12.24 5.13 -22.92
C PHE A 499 -12.96 3.80 -22.74
N ALA A 500 -12.66 3.05 -21.68
CA ALA A 500 -13.42 1.86 -21.32
C ALA A 500 -14.90 2.19 -21.09
N LYS A 501 -15.17 3.31 -20.41
CA LYS A 501 -16.53 3.76 -20.10
C LYS A 501 -17.31 4.22 -21.33
N TYR A 502 -16.69 5.01 -22.20
CA TYR A 502 -17.42 5.69 -23.30
C TYR A 502 -17.23 5.07 -24.67
N ALA A 503 -16.11 4.39 -24.91
CA ALA A 503 -15.79 3.75 -26.19
C ALA A 503 -15.72 2.22 -26.08
N GLY A 504 -15.87 1.65 -24.89
CA GLY A 504 -15.84 0.20 -24.69
C GLY A 504 -14.49 -0.45 -25.00
N VAL A 505 -13.39 0.31 -24.91
CA VAL A 505 -12.04 -0.15 -25.28
C VAL A 505 -11.14 -0.28 -24.05
N THR A 506 -10.42 -1.39 -23.95
CA THR A 506 -9.41 -1.65 -22.91
C THR A 506 -8.21 -2.38 -23.48
N MET A 507 -7.07 -2.35 -22.81
CA MET A 507 -5.91 -3.20 -23.13
C MET A 507 -5.62 -4.15 -21.96
N ASP A 508 -5.28 -5.40 -22.27
CA ASP A 508 -4.61 -6.26 -21.29
C ASP A 508 -3.13 -5.85 -21.20
N PRO A 509 -2.70 -5.28 -20.06
CA PRO A 509 -1.35 -4.73 -19.94
C PRO A 509 -0.24 -5.79 -19.98
N LYS A 510 -0.56 -7.08 -19.84
CA LYS A 510 0.44 -8.16 -19.92
C LYS A 510 0.63 -8.69 -21.33
N THR A 511 -0.42 -8.66 -22.13
CA THR A 511 -0.44 -9.32 -23.45
C THR A 511 -0.60 -8.34 -24.62
N ALA A 512 -0.84 -7.07 -24.33
CA ALA A 512 -1.16 -6.01 -25.29
C ALA A 512 -2.48 -6.22 -26.06
N LYS A 513 -3.29 -7.21 -25.66
CA LYS A 513 -4.55 -7.52 -26.33
C LYS A 513 -5.57 -6.43 -26.08
N ILE A 514 -6.06 -5.82 -27.15
CA ILE A 514 -7.06 -4.76 -27.10
C ILE A 514 -8.44 -5.42 -27.14
N LYS A 515 -9.30 -5.09 -26.18
CA LYS A 515 -10.68 -5.60 -26.13
C LYS A 515 -11.64 -4.48 -26.48
N LEU A 516 -12.50 -4.77 -27.44
CA LEU A 516 -13.70 -4.00 -27.75
C LEU A 516 -14.90 -4.75 -27.15
N ASN A 517 -15.82 -4.04 -26.51
CA ASN A 517 -17.05 -4.63 -25.98
C ASN A 517 -18.18 -4.66 -27.02
N ASP A 518 -19.36 -5.16 -26.63
CA ASP A 518 -20.53 -5.28 -27.51
C ASP A 518 -21.09 -3.92 -27.98
N THR A 519 -20.66 -2.81 -27.39
CA THR A 519 -21.08 -1.46 -27.82
C THR A 519 -20.28 -0.92 -28.99
N TYR A 520 -19.29 -1.66 -29.50
CA TYR A 520 -18.52 -1.21 -30.66
C TYR A 520 -19.35 -1.28 -31.95
N THR A 521 -19.55 -0.12 -32.58
CA THR A 521 -20.41 0.04 -33.77
C THR A 521 -19.65 0.35 -35.04
N GLY A 522 -18.39 -0.07 -35.18
CA GLY A 522 -17.66 -0.04 -36.45
C GLY A 522 -16.97 1.27 -36.82
N TYR A 523 -16.99 2.28 -35.93
CA TYR A 523 -16.22 3.52 -36.09
C TYR A 523 -14.70 3.28 -36.06
N GLY A 524 -13.92 4.26 -36.50
CA GLY A 524 -12.47 4.15 -36.60
C GLY A 524 -11.73 4.40 -35.28
N PHE A 525 -10.55 3.82 -35.13
CA PHE A 525 -9.64 4.06 -34.02
C PHE A 525 -8.26 4.48 -34.49
N ARG A 526 -7.60 5.31 -33.67
CA ARG A 526 -6.15 5.45 -33.66
C ARG A 526 -5.66 5.08 -32.28
N PHE A 527 -4.83 4.05 -32.20
CA PHE A 527 -4.15 3.66 -30.98
C PHE A 527 -2.69 4.06 -31.04
N ALA A 528 -2.25 4.91 -30.12
CA ALA A 528 -0.84 5.10 -29.82
C ALA A 528 -0.46 4.08 -28.75
N ILE A 529 0.36 3.09 -29.11
CA ILE A 529 0.61 1.90 -28.28
C ILE A 529 2.03 1.93 -27.75
N ALA A 530 2.19 1.74 -26.43
CA ALA A 530 3.48 1.75 -25.76
C ALA A 530 3.68 0.53 -24.87
N ALA A 531 4.94 0.20 -24.61
CA ALA A 531 5.32 -0.71 -23.55
C ALA A 531 6.54 -0.18 -22.78
N ILE A 532 6.57 -0.46 -21.48
CA ILE A 532 7.71 -0.24 -20.60
C ILE A 532 8.11 -1.56 -19.93
N TYR A 533 9.35 -1.63 -19.48
CA TYR A 533 9.78 -2.65 -18.54
C TYR A 533 9.92 -2.00 -17.16
N GLU A 534 8.96 -2.29 -16.29
CA GLU A 534 9.00 -1.91 -14.88
C GLU A 534 9.68 -3.01 -14.07
N TYR A 535 10.73 -2.62 -13.35
CA TYR A 535 11.54 -3.54 -12.57
C TYR A 535 11.83 -2.96 -11.19
N ALA A 536 12.52 -3.74 -10.34
CA ALA A 536 12.70 -3.44 -8.93
C ALA A 536 13.22 -2.03 -8.66
N TYR A 537 14.17 -1.54 -9.45
CA TYR A 537 14.86 -0.27 -9.19
C TYR A 537 14.45 0.89 -10.09
N GLY A 538 13.46 0.69 -10.97
CA GLY A 538 13.03 1.73 -11.88
C GLY A 538 12.17 1.21 -13.03
N TRP A 539 12.17 1.94 -14.14
CA TRP A 539 11.52 1.54 -15.37
C TRP A 539 12.38 1.90 -16.59
N LYS A 540 12.16 1.18 -17.69
CA LYS A 540 12.85 1.38 -18.96
C LYS A 540 11.84 1.43 -20.10
N LYS A 541 12.00 2.39 -21.00
CA LYS A 541 11.26 2.41 -22.28
C LYS A 541 11.82 1.32 -23.18
N LEU A 542 10.95 0.67 -23.92
CA LEU A 542 11.33 -0.35 -24.91
C LEU A 542 11.42 0.22 -26.34
N HIS A 543 11.23 1.53 -26.48
CA HIS A 543 11.27 2.26 -27.75
C HIS A 543 11.89 3.65 -27.55
N LYS A 544 12.44 4.21 -28.63
CA LYS A 544 13.10 5.54 -28.60
C LYS A 544 12.12 6.67 -28.31
N ALA A 545 10.95 6.62 -28.95
CA ALA A 545 9.82 7.50 -28.70
C ALA A 545 9.02 7.04 -27.47
N ASP A 546 7.98 7.79 -27.12
CA ASP A 546 7.10 7.45 -25.98
C ASP A 546 6.13 6.29 -26.27
N GLN A 547 6.00 5.90 -27.53
CA GLN A 547 5.17 4.79 -28.03
C GLN A 547 5.90 4.07 -29.17
N PHE A 548 5.49 2.84 -29.47
CA PHE A 548 5.94 2.10 -30.65
C PHE A 548 5.38 2.70 -31.94
N GLY A 549 4.16 3.23 -31.91
CA GLY A 549 3.54 3.78 -33.11
C GLY A 549 2.08 4.13 -32.96
N PHE A 550 1.53 4.66 -34.06
CA PHE A 550 0.13 4.96 -34.27
C PHE A 550 -0.50 3.94 -35.21
N PHE A 551 -1.46 3.18 -34.70
CA PHE A 551 -2.13 2.12 -35.43
C PHE A 551 -3.58 2.52 -35.67
N PHE A 552 -3.93 2.68 -36.94
CA PHE A 552 -5.29 3.04 -37.34
C PHE A 552 -6.11 1.80 -37.70
N PHE A 553 -7.33 1.73 -37.20
CA PHE A 553 -8.31 0.68 -37.54
C PHE A 553 -9.57 1.34 -38.08
N ASN A 554 -10.17 0.74 -39.12
CA ASN A 554 -11.39 1.24 -39.76
C ASN A 554 -11.32 2.72 -40.20
N ARG A 555 -10.12 3.24 -40.51
CA ARG A 555 -9.98 4.63 -40.95
C ARG A 555 -10.51 4.84 -42.37
N ARG A 556 -10.30 3.87 -43.26
CA ARG A 556 -10.72 3.98 -44.67
C ARG A 556 -12.08 3.33 -44.92
N VAL A 557 -12.22 2.09 -44.49
CA VAL A 557 -13.42 1.27 -44.70
C VAL A 557 -14.09 0.91 -43.37
N MET A 558 -15.37 0.57 -43.43
CA MET A 558 -16.20 0.24 -42.27
C MET A 558 -17.14 -0.93 -42.60
N PRO A 559 -17.54 -1.72 -41.59
CA PRO A 559 -18.56 -2.74 -41.79
C PRO A 559 -19.93 -2.10 -42.10
N GLU A 560 -20.81 -2.88 -42.72
CA GLU A 560 -22.20 -2.46 -42.92
C GLU A 560 -22.90 -2.27 -41.57
N GLY A 561 -23.72 -1.22 -41.45
CA GLY A 561 -24.41 -0.89 -40.20
C GLY A 561 -23.59 -0.06 -39.21
N THR A 562 -22.42 0.45 -39.60
CA THR A 562 -21.62 1.33 -38.76
C THR A 562 -22.38 2.58 -38.30
N THR A 563 -22.29 2.88 -37.00
CA THR A 563 -22.76 4.14 -36.42
C THR A 563 -21.60 4.84 -35.69
N ILE A 564 -21.58 6.16 -35.76
CA ILE A 564 -20.57 7.00 -35.10
C ILE A 564 -21.11 7.42 -33.72
N PRO A 565 -20.32 7.29 -32.64
CA PRO A 565 -20.72 7.73 -31.30
C PRO A 565 -20.90 9.27 -31.24
N GLU A 566 -21.89 9.72 -30.49
CA GLU A 566 -22.30 11.14 -30.39
C GLU A 566 -21.38 12.00 -29.52
#